data_AF-A0A0M0JHP2-F1
#
_entry.id   AF-A0A0M0JHP2-F1
#
_cell.length_a   1.000
_cell.length_b   1.000
_cell.length_c   1.000
_cell.angle_alpha   90.00
_cell.angle_beta   90.00
_cell.angle_gamma   90.00
#
_symmetry.space_group_name_H-M   'P 1'
#
loop_
_entity.id
_entity.type
_entity.pdbx_description
1 polymer ?
#
loop_
_entity_poly.entity_id
_entity_poly.type
_entity_poly.pdbx_seq_one_letter_code
_entity_poly.pdbx_strand_id
1 'polypeptide(L)'
;MSSDPKLTVPSLSPTGSAESVKTEVPEVEDAPESDSKRARVEGLPLGDLGLAIGATVEVAWVIERENMPSERVWWTARIETDDNASVTEAGAARLIYAAQHGFEEESRRVTFLAESFLFDAQDRERLPYLAEADVAAAAAGGPLLVGMKVKSRFQGGERFCAGSIVEAHDDGTYDVLYEDNVCEQNVPREYIEVVALAANVRAALQAEEQETAAESTEQFFELFVSSLTSGAMFQNLPPDKQRQASEHVRTMRPHFEAELGVLRDARGWGAIVTGEDIKELMPKVMLRAKQFQQASS
;
A
#
# COMPACT_ATOMS: atom_id res chain seq x y z
N MET A 1 -25.54 -9.00 -5.39
CA MET A 1 -24.61 -9.65 -6.32
C MET A 1 -23.24 -9.22 -5.86
N SER A 2 -22.42 -10.16 -5.37
CA SER A 2 -21.07 -9.88 -4.87
C SER A 2 -20.19 -9.64 -6.09
N SER A 3 -19.73 -8.40 -6.29
CA SER A 3 -18.72 -8.08 -7.30
C SER A 3 -17.36 -8.18 -6.61
N ASP A 4 -16.65 -9.29 -6.81
CA ASP A 4 -15.28 -9.43 -6.31
C ASP A 4 -14.34 -8.49 -7.07
N PRO A 5 -13.40 -7.82 -6.37
CA PRO A 5 -12.41 -6.96 -7.01
C PRO A 5 -11.53 -7.77 -7.97
N LYS A 6 -11.13 -7.17 -9.08
CA LYS A 6 -10.31 -7.84 -10.11
C LYS A 6 -8.90 -7.25 -10.10
N LEU A 7 -7.91 -8.14 -10.14
CA LEU A 7 -6.52 -7.77 -10.38
C LEU A 7 -6.35 -7.56 -11.89
N THR A 8 -5.97 -6.35 -12.28
CA THR A 8 -5.67 -5.98 -13.67
C THR A 8 -4.34 -5.20 -13.69
N VAL A 9 -3.92 -4.69 -14.83
CA VAL A 9 -2.51 -4.57 -15.21
C VAL A 9 -2.23 -3.14 -15.67
N PRO A 10 -1.05 -2.54 -15.38
CA PRO A 10 -0.71 -1.22 -15.89
C PRO A 10 -0.20 -1.29 -17.34
N SER A 11 -0.91 -0.63 -18.25
CA SER A 11 -0.39 -0.34 -19.59
C SER A 11 0.61 0.83 -19.52
N LEU A 12 1.91 0.55 -19.53
CA LEU A 12 2.91 1.57 -19.83
C LEU A 12 2.97 1.78 -21.34
N SER A 13 2.15 2.71 -21.84
CA SER A 13 2.28 3.22 -23.19
C SER A 13 3.43 4.24 -23.24
N PRO A 14 4.51 4.02 -24.00
CA PRO A 14 5.44 5.08 -24.30
C PRO A 14 4.76 6.08 -25.26
N THR A 15 4.39 7.26 -24.75
CA THR A 15 3.99 8.38 -25.60
C THR A 15 5.25 8.98 -26.22
N GLY A 16 5.72 8.38 -27.31
CA GLY A 16 6.85 8.86 -28.08
C GLY A 16 6.64 8.52 -29.55
N SER A 17 6.22 9.52 -30.33
CA SER A 17 6.12 9.43 -31.79
C SER A 17 7.47 9.04 -32.39
N ALA A 18 7.56 7.83 -32.92
CA ALA A 18 8.58 7.45 -33.88
C ALA A 18 7.89 6.76 -35.07
N GLU A 19 7.88 7.47 -36.19
CA GLU A 19 7.63 6.95 -37.53
C GLU A 19 8.45 5.68 -37.79
N SER A 20 7.83 4.60 -38.25
CA SER A 20 8.51 3.60 -39.10
C SER A 20 7.53 2.67 -39.83
N VAL A 21 7.52 2.86 -41.14
CA VAL A 21 7.66 1.83 -42.19
C VAL A 21 6.80 0.56 -42.07
N LYS A 22 5.78 0.54 -42.93
CA LYS A 22 4.98 -0.61 -43.35
C LYS A 22 5.90 -1.71 -43.89
N THR A 23 5.97 -2.85 -43.19
CA THR A 23 6.52 -4.10 -43.75
C THR A 23 5.48 -5.20 -43.61
N GLU A 24 5.27 -5.89 -44.72
CA GLU A 24 4.23 -6.85 -45.06
C GLU A 24 4.25 -8.08 -44.14
N VAL A 25 3.07 -8.55 -43.70
CA VAL A 25 2.89 -9.78 -42.92
C VAL A 25 2.57 -10.91 -43.89
N PRO A 26 3.32 -12.03 -43.94
CA PRO A 26 2.85 -13.21 -44.66
C PRO A 26 1.89 -14.01 -43.77
N GLU A 27 0.77 -14.38 -44.37
CA GLU A 27 -0.26 -15.27 -43.87
C GLU A 27 0.34 -16.65 -43.56
N VAL A 28 0.13 -17.18 -42.35
CA VAL A 28 0.56 -18.53 -41.97
C VAL A 28 -0.68 -19.39 -41.77
N GLU A 29 -0.80 -20.40 -42.64
CA GLU A 29 -1.84 -21.43 -42.65
C GLU A 29 -1.89 -22.27 -41.37
N ASP A 30 -3.11 -22.70 -41.08
CA ASP A 30 -3.58 -23.58 -40.01
C ASP A 30 -2.81 -24.92 -39.95
N ALA A 31 -2.21 -25.25 -38.79
CA ALA A 31 -1.69 -26.58 -38.48
C ALA A 31 -1.77 -26.87 -36.96
N PRO A 32 -1.98 -28.13 -36.57
CA PRO A 32 -2.71 -28.49 -35.34
C PRO A 32 -1.87 -28.42 -34.06
N GLU A 33 -2.59 -28.22 -32.95
CA GLU A 33 -2.10 -28.17 -31.58
C GLU A 33 -1.10 -29.29 -31.23
N SER A 34 0.11 -28.88 -30.81
CA SER A 34 1.09 -29.71 -30.13
C SER A 34 1.55 -28.99 -28.86
N ASP A 35 1.11 -29.53 -27.73
CA ASP A 35 1.23 -29.03 -26.36
C ASP A 35 2.66 -29.08 -25.77
N SER A 36 3.69 -28.53 -26.45
CA SER A 36 5.09 -28.70 -26.00
C SER A 36 6.08 -27.56 -26.28
N LYS A 37 5.64 -26.35 -26.61
CA LYS A 37 6.52 -25.17 -26.61
C LYS A 37 5.81 -23.92 -26.05
N ARG A 38 5.25 -24.02 -24.84
CA ARG A 38 5.16 -22.80 -24.01
C ARG A 38 6.60 -22.40 -23.70
N ALA A 39 7.07 -21.28 -24.24
CA ALA A 39 8.40 -20.75 -23.91
C ALA A 39 8.52 -20.66 -22.39
N ARG A 40 9.37 -21.50 -21.80
CA ARG A 40 9.71 -21.40 -20.38
C ARG A 40 10.50 -20.11 -20.20
N VAL A 41 10.04 -19.27 -19.29
CA VAL A 41 10.77 -18.07 -18.91
C VAL A 41 11.91 -18.54 -18.00
N GLU A 42 13.16 -18.38 -18.43
CA GLU A 42 14.32 -18.66 -17.59
C GLU A 42 14.54 -17.48 -16.64
N GLY A 43 14.54 -17.76 -15.34
CA GLY A 43 14.77 -16.77 -14.30
C GLY A 43 16.18 -16.82 -13.71
N LEU A 44 16.44 -15.90 -12.79
CA LEU A 44 17.66 -15.86 -11.99
C LEU A 44 17.44 -16.60 -10.66
N PRO A 45 18.38 -17.46 -10.23
CA PRO A 45 18.31 -18.12 -8.93
C PRO A 45 18.08 -17.10 -7.80
N LEU A 46 17.22 -17.43 -6.83
CA LEU A 46 16.92 -16.54 -5.70
C LEU A 46 18.19 -16.09 -4.96
N GLY A 47 19.17 -16.99 -4.78
CA GLY A 47 20.43 -16.68 -4.12
C GLY A 47 21.28 -15.62 -4.85
N ASP A 48 21.21 -15.57 -6.18
CA ASP A 48 21.92 -14.56 -6.98
C ASP A 48 21.28 -13.17 -6.83
N LEU A 49 19.99 -13.14 -6.47
CA LEU A 49 19.22 -11.94 -6.16
C LEU A 49 19.27 -11.56 -4.67
N GLY A 50 20.06 -12.28 -3.86
CA GLY A 50 20.08 -12.08 -2.39
C GLY A 50 18.79 -12.51 -1.69
N LEU A 51 17.92 -13.27 -2.36
CA LEU A 51 16.65 -13.75 -1.85
C LEU A 51 16.77 -15.18 -1.29
N ALA A 52 15.92 -15.50 -0.32
CA ALA A 52 15.85 -16.82 0.28
C ALA A 52 14.39 -17.27 0.42
N ILE A 53 14.19 -18.58 0.49
CA ILE A 53 12.89 -19.15 0.89
C ILE A 53 12.55 -18.63 2.29
N GLY A 54 11.31 -18.19 2.47
CA GLY A 54 10.81 -17.56 3.67
C GLY A 54 11.03 -16.05 3.71
N ALA A 55 11.77 -15.45 2.78
CA ALA A 55 11.90 -14.00 2.69
C ALA A 55 10.58 -13.35 2.24
N THR A 56 10.41 -12.10 2.63
CA THR A 56 9.25 -11.28 2.28
C THR A 56 9.60 -10.32 1.15
N VAL A 57 8.72 -10.22 0.17
CA VAL A 57 8.79 -9.26 -0.94
C VAL A 57 7.48 -8.50 -1.04
N GLU A 58 7.52 -7.30 -1.60
CA GLU A 58 6.33 -6.56 -2.02
C GLU A 58 6.28 -6.58 -3.55
N VAL A 59 5.14 -6.95 -4.13
CA VAL A 59 4.95 -7.00 -5.59
C VAL A 59 3.90 -5.96 -6.00
N ALA A 60 4.16 -5.21 -7.06
CA ALA A 60 3.25 -4.17 -7.52
C ALA A 60 2.09 -4.77 -8.34
N TRP A 61 0.86 -4.43 -7.95
CA TRP A 61 -0.37 -4.83 -8.63
C TRP A 61 -1.22 -3.59 -8.97
N VAL A 62 -2.06 -3.69 -10.00
CA VAL A 62 -3.13 -2.72 -10.22
C VAL A 62 -4.46 -3.39 -9.85
N ILE A 63 -5.17 -2.79 -8.91
CA ILE A 63 -6.48 -3.25 -8.49
C ILE A 63 -7.53 -2.42 -9.22
N GLU A 64 -8.45 -3.12 -9.87
CA GLU A 64 -9.64 -2.53 -10.46
C GLU A 64 -10.86 -2.88 -9.61
N ARG A 65 -11.61 -1.85 -9.23
CA ARG A 65 -12.90 -2.00 -8.53
C ARG A 65 -13.99 -1.35 -9.36
N GLU A 66 -15.18 -1.93 -9.30
CA GLU A 66 -16.33 -1.44 -10.07
C GLU A 66 -16.60 0.04 -9.74
N ASN A 67 -16.66 0.88 -10.78
CA ASN A 67 -16.88 2.34 -10.68
C ASN A 67 -15.82 3.12 -9.89
N MET A 68 -14.64 2.54 -9.65
CA MET A 68 -13.51 3.24 -9.02
C MET A 68 -12.36 3.36 -10.02
N PRO A 69 -11.51 4.40 -9.91
CA PRO A 69 -10.26 4.42 -10.66
C PRO A 69 -9.40 3.23 -10.27
N SER A 70 -8.62 2.73 -11.22
CA SER A 70 -7.63 1.70 -10.94
C SER A 70 -6.57 2.23 -9.98
N GLU A 71 -6.17 1.40 -9.04
CA GLU A 71 -5.23 1.77 -7.98
C GLU A 71 -4.01 0.86 -8.03
N ARG A 72 -2.80 1.45 -8.07
CA ARG A 72 -1.56 0.67 -7.97
C ARG A 72 -1.19 0.46 -6.51
N VAL A 73 -1.16 -0.80 -6.08
CA VAL A 73 -0.79 -1.21 -4.73
C VAL A 73 0.48 -2.04 -4.73
N TRP A 74 1.15 -2.09 -3.59
CA TRP A 74 2.19 -3.07 -3.29
C TRP A 74 1.59 -4.14 -2.40
N TRP A 75 1.63 -5.38 -2.84
CA TRP A 75 1.04 -6.51 -2.14
C TRP A 75 2.15 -7.40 -1.57
N THR A 76 2.13 -7.59 -0.26
CA THR A 76 3.16 -8.35 0.45
C THR A 76 3.00 -9.84 0.18
N ALA A 77 4.10 -10.52 -0.17
CA ALA A 77 4.15 -11.96 -0.31
C ALA A 77 5.38 -12.57 0.36
N ARG A 78 5.20 -13.78 0.88
CA ARG A 78 6.30 -14.62 1.34
C ARG A 78 6.73 -15.57 0.24
N ILE A 79 8.04 -15.73 0.05
CA ILE A 79 8.62 -16.67 -0.89
C ILE A 79 8.56 -18.08 -0.30
N GLU A 80 7.95 -19.01 -1.02
CA GLU A 80 7.90 -20.44 -0.71
C GLU A 80 8.46 -21.28 -1.85
N THR A 81 8.76 -22.54 -1.51
CA THR A 81 9.15 -23.54 -2.50
C THR A 81 7.96 -23.89 -3.37
N ASP A 82 8.19 -24.11 -4.66
CA ASP A 82 7.22 -24.79 -5.48
C ASP A 82 7.16 -26.26 -5.06
N ASP A 83 5.98 -26.76 -4.68
CA ASP A 83 5.78 -28.16 -4.25
C ASP A 83 6.15 -29.15 -5.37
N ASN A 84 6.19 -28.69 -6.62
CA ASN A 84 6.64 -29.47 -7.77
C ASN A 84 8.15 -29.28 -8.04
N ALA A 85 8.95 -29.39 -6.98
CA ALA A 85 10.42 -29.22 -6.97
C ALA A 85 11.20 -30.20 -7.87
N SER A 86 10.53 -31.12 -8.59
CA SER A 86 11.20 -32.02 -9.54
C SER A 86 11.66 -31.31 -10.82
N VAL A 87 11.28 -30.04 -11.02
CA VAL A 87 11.78 -29.19 -12.10
C VAL A 87 12.43 -27.96 -11.49
N THR A 88 13.75 -27.95 -11.34
CA THR A 88 14.53 -26.78 -10.95
C THR A 88 14.57 -25.77 -12.10
N GLU A 89 13.45 -25.08 -12.33
CA GLU A 89 13.42 -23.87 -13.15
C GLU A 89 14.10 -22.75 -12.33
N ALA A 90 15.23 -22.25 -12.83
CA ALA A 90 15.98 -21.19 -12.14
C ALA A 90 15.06 -19.97 -11.91
N GLY A 91 15.08 -19.44 -10.69
CA GLY A 91 14.24 -18.32 -10.27
C GLY A 91 12.75 -18.63 -10.11
N ALA A 92 12.29 -19.87 -10.33
CA ALA A 92 10.90 -20.23 -10.07
C ALA A 92 10.64 -20.36 -8.55
N ALA A 93 9.52 -19.80 -8.11
CA ALA A 93 9.08 -19.87 -6.72
C ALA A 93 7.55 -19.80 -6.62
N ARG A 94 7.03 -20.15 -5.45
CA ARG A 94 5.66 -19.86 -5.06
C ARG A 94 5.66 -18.59 -4.20
N LEU A 95 4.82 -17.62 -4.52
CA LEU A 95 4.52 -16.50 -3.64
C LEU A 95 3.22 -16.78 -2.89
N ILE A 96 3.23 -16.55 -1.58
CA ILE A 96 2.04 -16.54 -0.74
C ILE A 96 1.76 -15.09 -0.36
N TYR A 97 0.81 -14.48 -1.06
CA TYR A 97 0.35 -13.11 -0.81
C TYR A 97 -0.51 -13.08 0.46
N ALA A 98 -0.24 -12.13 1.35
CA ALA A 98 -1.02 -11.94 2.58
C ALA A 98 -2.46 -11.48 2.27
N ALA A 99 -3.42 -11.70 3.17
CA ALA A 99 -4.75 -11.11 3.01
C ALA A 99 -4.68 -9.59 3.19
N GLN A 100 -4.71 -8.84 2.09
CA GLN A 100 -4.59 -7.37 2.04
C GLN A 100 -5.45 -6.80 0.93
N HIS A 101 -5.71 -5.49 0.94
CA HIS A 101 -6.43 -4.77 -0.14
C HIS A 101 -7.84 -5.29 -0.46
N GLY A 102 -8.45 -6.03 0.47
CA GLY A 102 -9.76 -6.66 0.29
C GLY A 102 -9.71 -8.02 -0.42
N PHE A 103 -8.52 -8.60 -0.59
CA PHE A 103 -8.30 -9.96 -1.07
C PHE A 103 -7.90 -10.88 0.09
N GLU A 104 -8.33 -12.13 0.01
CA GLU A 104 -7.87 -13.19 0.90
C GLU A 104 -6.42 -13.59 0.56
N GLU A 105 -5.80 -14.39 1.42
CA GLU A 105 -4.50 -14.99 1.13
C GLU A 105 -4.53 -15.71 -0.22
N GLU A 106 -3.55 -15.43 -1.08
CA GLU A 106 -3.49 -15.97 -2.44
C GLU A 106 -2.12 -16.56 -2.74
N SER A 107 -2.09 -17.69 -3.44
CA SER A 107 -0.85 -18.31 -3.90
C SER A 107 -0.66 -18.14 -5.40
N ARG A 108 0.51 -17.62 -5.81
CA ARG A 108 0.89 -17.46 -7.22
C ARG A 108 2.21 -18.15 -7.50
N ARG A 109 2.34 -18.78 -8.68
CA ARG A 109 3.64 -19.27 -9.17
C ARG A 109 4.30 -18.16 -9.98
N VAL A 110 5.55 -17.87 -9.65
CA VAL A 110 6.32 -16.80 -10.30
C VAL A 110 7.68 -17.27 -10.77
N THR A 111 8.33 -16.46 -11.60
CA THR A 111 9.74 -16.61 -11.98
C THR A 111 10.46 -15.29 -11.81
N PHE A 112 11.43 -15.21 -10.91
CA PHE A 112 12.24 -14.02 -10.70
C PHE A 112 13.16 -13.80 -11.90
N LEU A 113 13.10 -12.61 -12.52
CA LEU A 113 13.82 -12.30 -13.76
C LEU A 113 15.04 -11.41 -13.52
N ALA A 114 14.97 -10.53 -12.52
CA ALA A 114 15.97 -9.53 -12.19
C ALA A 114 15.81 -9.11 -10.71
N GLU A 115 16.66 -8.20 -10.24
CA GLU A 115 16.63 -7.65 -8.87
C GLU A 115 15.32 -6.91 -8.52
N SER A 116 14.56 -6.46 -9.52
CA SER A 116 13.34 -5.67 -9.31
C SER A 116 12.14 -6.16 -10.13
N PHE A 117 12.26 -7.29 -10.83
CA PHE A 117 11.18 -7.82 -11.66
C PHE A 117 11.03 -9.33 -11.56
N LEU A 118 9.78 -9.77 -11.50
CA LEU A 118 9.37 -11.17 -11.60
C LEU A 118 8.34 -11.34 -12.72
N PHE A 119 8.11 -12.58 -13.11
CA PHE A 119 7.06 -12.99 -14.03
C PHE A 119 5.99 -13.77 -13.26
N ASP A 120 4.74 -13.33 -13.30
CA ASP A 120 3.59 -14.09 -12.81
C ASP A 120 3.13 -15.10 -13.87
N ALA A 121 3.08 -16.39 -13.52
CA ALA A 121 2.77 -17.44 -14.48
C ALA A 121 1.27 -17.53 -14.82
N GLN A 122 0.40 -17.06 -13.93
CA GLN A 122 -1.05 -17.13 -14.08
C GLN A 122 -1.54 -16.06 -15.05
N ASP A 123 -1.16 -14.81 -14.81
CA ASP A 123 -1.56 -13.67 -15.65
C ASP A 123 -0.57 -13.42 -16.80
N ARG A 124 0.58 -14.11 -16.77
CA ARG A 124 1.65 -14.07 -17.78
C ARG A 124 2.28 -12.68 -17.93
N GLU A 125 2.59 -12.06 -16.81
CA GLU A 125 3.01 -10.67 -16.76
C GLU A 125 4.30 -10.44 -16.00
N ARG A 126 5.02 -9.40 -16.40
CA ARG A 126 6.19 -8.93 -15.67
C ARG A 126 5.77 -7.90 -14.64
N LEU A 127 5.99 -8.20 -13.37
CA LEU A 127 5.63 -7.34 -12.25
C LEU A 127 6.88 -6.82 -11.55
N PRO A 128 6.92 -5.53 -11.18
CA PRO A 128 7.92 -5.01 -10.25
C PRO A 128 7.80 -5.69 -8.90
N TYR A 129 8.93 -6.03 -8.27
CA TYR A 129 8.98 -6.42 -6.87
C TYR A 129 10.08 -5.66 -6.13
N LEU A 130 9.95 -5.59 -4.82
CA LEU A 130 10.94 -5.04 -3.90
C LEU A 130 11.20 -6.05 -2.79
N ALA A 131 12.45 -6.43 -2.58
CA ALA A 131 12.81 -7.19 -1.39
C ALA A 131 12.88 -6.26 -0.17
N GLU A 132 12.49 -6.76 0.99
CA GLU A 132 12.55 -5.98 2.23
C GLU A 132 13.98 -5.48 2.54
N ALA A 133 14.99 -6.30 2.22
CA ALA A 133 16.40 -5.93 2.38
C ALA A 133 16.81 -4.74 1.50
N ASP A 134 16.29 -4.66 0.28
CA ASP A 134 16.60 -3.57 -0.66
C ASP A 134 15.95 -2.27 -0.19
N VAL A 135 14.73 -2.33 0.34
CA VAL A 135 14.06 -1.18 0.95
C VAL A 135 14.86 -0.65 2.14
N ALA A 136 15.39 -1.54 2.98
CA ALA A 136 16.25 -1.17 4.09
C ALA A 136 17.59 -0.58 3.63
N ALA A 137 18.22 -1.16 2.61
CA ALA A 137 19.46 -0.65 2.04
C ALA A 137 19.26 0.75 1.42
N ALA A 138 18.17 0.95 0.68
CA ALA A 138 17.81 2.24 0.09
C ALA A 138 17.57 3.32 1.17
N ALA A 139 16.89 2.97 2.27
CA ALA A 139 16.70 3.86 3.40
C ALA A 139 18.03 4.23 4.11
N ALA A 140 19.03 3.36 4.06
CA ALA A 140 20.38 3.60 4.59
C ALA A 140 21.30 4.37 3.60
N GLY A 141 20.77 4.87 2.48
CA GLY A 141 21.53 5.61 1.47
C GLY A 141 21.98 4.77 0.27
N GLY A 142 21.51 3.53 0.16
CA GLY A 142 21.73 2.67 -1.01
C GLY A 142 20.99 3.14 -2.28
N PRO A 143 21.21 2.43 -3.40
CA PRO A 143 20.52 2.70 -4.66
C PRO A 143 19.02 2.49 -4.51
N LEU A 144 18.23 3.28 -5.24
CA LEU A 144 16.78 3.12 -5.30
C LEU A 144 16.40 2.21 -6.46
N LEU A 145 15.39 1.38 -6.26
CA LEU A 145 14.86 0.48 -7.28
C LEU A 145 13.55 1.03 -7.86
N VAL A 146 13.28 0.68 -9.11
CA VAL A 146 12.00 0.99 -9.76
C VAL A 146 10.85 0.45 -8.91
N GLY A 147 9.87 1.31 -8.69
CA GLY A 147 8.70 1.02 -7.87
C GLY A 147 8.79 1.51 -6.43
N MET A 148 9.98 1.78 -5.90
CA MET A 148 10.15 2.26 -4.52
C MET A 148 9.33 3.53 -4.26
N LYS A 149 8.59 3.52 -3.16
CA LYS A 149 7.87 4.70 -2.67
C LYS A 149 8.85 5.67 -2.04
N VAL A 150 8.76 6.93 -2.46
CA VAL A 150 9.69 7.97 -2.07
C VAL A 150 8.94 9.27 -1.82
N LYS A 151 9.62 10.19 -1.15
CA LYS A 151 9.27 11.60 -1.18
C LYS A 151 10.47 12.35 -1.76
N SER A 152 10.21 13.24 -2.70
CA SER A 152 11.24 13.96 -3.45
C SER A 152 11.03 15.46 -3.44
N ARG A 153 12.12 16.23 -3.47
CA ARG A 153 12.08 17.69 -3.66
C ARG A 153 11.87 18.01 -5.15
N PHE A 154 10.63 18.33 -5.52
CA PHE A 154 10.29 18.70 -6.90
C PHE A 154 11.13 19.90 -7.37
N GLN A 155 11.89 19.72 -8.46
CA GLN A 155 12.80 20.72 -9.02
C GLN A 155 13.81 21.30 -8.00
N GLY A 156 14.18 20.52 -6.98
CA GLY A 156 15.08 20.96 -5.90
C GLY A 156 14.45 21.99 -4.95
N GLY A 157 13.12 22.13 -4.94
CA GLY A 157 12.39 22.99 -4.02
C GLY A 157 12.50 22.57 -2.55
N GLU A 158 11.92 23.37 -1.66
CA GLU A 158 11.99 23.12 -0.20
C GLU A 158 10.99 22.07 0.30
N ARG A 159 9.97 21.75 -0.50
CA ARG A 159 8.89 20.83 -0.11
C ARG A 159 9.11 19.46 -0.74
N PHE A 160 8.84 18.44 0.06
CA PHE A 160 8.81 17.06 -0.41
C PHE A 160 7.42 16.71 -0.94
N CYS A 161 7.39 16.13 -2.14
CA CYS A 161 6.21 15.59 -2.79
C CYS A 161 6.30 14.05 -2.79
N ALA A 162 5.19 13.37 -2.50
CA ALA A 162 5.13 11.92 -2.53
C ALA A 162 5.14 11.40 -3.98
N GLY A 163 5.87 10.32 -4.21
CA GLY A 163 5.99 9.72 -5.53
C GLY A 163 6.56 8.30 -5.49
N SER A 164 6.87 7.78 -6.67
CA SER A 164 7.53 6.49 -6.84
C SER A 164 8.60 6.57 -7.90
N ILE A 165 9.69 5.83 -7.71
CA ILE A 165 10.71 5.66 -8.75
C ILE A 165 10.08 4.91 -9.92
N VAL A 166 10.19 5.46 -11.12
CA VAL A 166 9.77 4.79 -12.37
C VAL A 166 10.95 4.39 -13.24
N GLU A 167 12.09 5.05 -13.07
CA GLU A 167 13.35 4.71 -13.71
C GLU A 167 14.53 5.01 -12.80
N ALA A 168 15.57 4.17 -12.87
CA ALA A 168 16.83 4.36 -12.17
C ALA A 168 17.94 4.42 -13.23
N HIS A 169 18.70 5.50 -13.25
CA HIS A 169 19.75 5.73 -14.24
C HIS A 169 21.12 5.33 -13.70
N ASP A 170 22.02 4.89 -14.60
CA ASP A 170 23.39 4.49 -14.25
C ASP A 170 24.23 5.65 -13.69
N ASP A 171 23.82 6.90 -13.92
CA ASP A 171 24.48 8.10 -13.42
C ASP A 171 24.10 8.46 -11.97
N GLY A 172 23.21 7.68 -11.35
CA GLY A 172 22.75 7.87 -9.97
C GLY A 172 21.58 8.85 -9.83
N THR A 173 20.97 9.27 -10.94
CA THR A 173 19.71 10.01 -10.96
C THR A 173 18.51 9.07 -11.15
N TYR A 174 17.31 9.58 -10.89
CA TYR A 174 16.08 8.78 -10.94
C TYR A 174 14.93 9.55 -11.58
N ASP A 175 14.04 8.84 -12.24
CA ASP A 175 12.77 9.42 -12.66
C ASP A 175 11.71 9.13 -11.59
N VAL A 176 11.00 10.18 -11.17
CA VAL A 176 10.01 10.14 -10.10
C VAL A 176 8.63 10.47 -10.67
N LEU A 177 7.70 9.53 -10.57
CA LEU A 177 6.28 9.77 -10.83
C LEU A 177 5.58 10.18 -9.55
N TYR A 178 5.07 11.40 -9.51
CA TYR A 178 4.31 11.96 -8.40
C TYR A 178 2.82 11.59 -8.47
N GLU A 179 2.11 11.76 -7.35
CA GLU A 179 0.69 11.39 -7.22
C GLU A 179 -0.26 12.19 -8.14
N ASP A 180 0.15 13.39 -8.56
CA ASP A 180 -0.58 14.21 -9.54
C ASP A 180 -0.35 13.74 -11.00
N ASN A 181 0.30 12.58 -11.18
CA ASN A 181 0.71 11.99 -12.46
C ASN A 181 1.75 12.82 -13.24
N VAL A 182 2.46 13.72 -12.56
CA VAL A 182 3.64 14.39 -13.14
C VAL A 182 4.86 13.50 -12.98
N CYS A 183 5.60 13.30 -14.07
CA CYS A 183 6.89 12.62 -14.05
C CYS A 183 8.02 13.66 -14.12
N GLU A 184 8.91 13.66 -13.14
CA GLU A 184 10.15 14.43 -13.15
C GLU A 184 11.33 13.52 -13.43
N GLN A 185 12.16 13.91 -14.39
CA GLN A 185 13.28 13.09 -14.87
C GLN A 185 14.60 13.56 -14.27
N ASN A 186 15.56 12.63 -14.15
CA ASN A 186 16.93 12.89 -13.71
C ASN A 186 17.01 13.57 -12.32
N VAL A 187 16.13 13.18 -11.40
CA VAL A 187 16.11 13.69 -10.02
C VAL A 187 17.34 13.18 -9.27
N PRO A 188 18.17 14.07 -8.69
CA PRO A 188 19.34 13.68 -7.90
C PRO A 188 18.95 12.86 -6.66
N ARG A 189 19.75 11.84 -6.34
CA ARG A 189 19.56 10.99 -5.15
C ARG A 189 19.38 11.77 -3.84
N GLU A 190 20.07 12.89 -3.68
CA GLU A 190 20.03 13.77 -2.51
C GLU A 190 18.69 14.50 -2.31
N TYR A 191 17.86 14.57 -3.36
CA TYR A 191 16.52 15.14 -3.28
C TYR A 191 15.47 14.10 -2.92
N ILE A 192 15.85 12.82 -2.86
CA ILE A 192 14.93 11.70 -2.70
C ILE A 192 15.16 11.05 -1.33
N GLU A 193 14.08 10.97 -0.55
CA GLU A 193 14.04 10.21 0.69
C GLU A 193 13.11 9.01 0.51
N VAL A 194 13.60 7.82 0.88
CA VAL A 194 12.80 6.59 0.80
C VAL A 194 11.70 6.64 1.85
N VAL A 195 10.46 6.42 1.42
CA VAL A 195 9.33 6.24 2.32
C VAL A 195 9.25 4.75 2.64
N ALA A 196 10.22 4.29 3.42
CA ALA A 196 10.22 2.95 3.97
C ALA A 196 9.49 2.99 5.30
N LEU A 197 8.40 2.23 5.40
CA LEU A 197 7.80 1.94 6.68
C LEU A 197 8.82 1.10 7.46
N ALA A 198 9.32 1.61 8.59
CA ALA A 198 10.33 0.90 9.37
C ALA A 198 9.85 -0.53 9.69
N ALA A 199 10.71 -1.55 9.65
CA ALA A 199 10.29 -2.96 9.75
C ALA A 199 9.44 -3.25 11.00
N ASN A 200 9.66 -2.54 12.10
CA ASN A 200 8.83 -2.59 13.30
C ASN A 200 7.47 -1.90 13.14
N VAL A 201 7.37 -0.87 12.31
CA VAL A 201 6.13 -0.19 11.93
C VAL A 201 5.38 -0.99 10.86
N ARG A 202 6.07 -1.68 9.95
CA ARG A 202 5.49 -2.65 9.02
C ARG A 202 4.97 -3.90 9.75
N ALA A 203 5.74 -4.44 10.67
CA ALA A 203 5.31 -5.54 11.52
C ALA A 203 4.19 -5.12 12.49
N ALA A 204 4.21 -3.88 12.99
CA ALA A 204 3.09 -3.31 13.74
C ALA A 204 1.87 -3.09 12.84
N LEU A 205 2.03 -2.66 11.59
CA LEU A 205 0.94 -2.49 10.63
C LEU A 205 0.39 -3.81 10.10
N GLN A 206 1.18 -4.89 10.07
CA GLN A 206 0.76 -6.26 9.71
C GLN A 206 0.17 -7.02 10.91
N ALA A 207 0.70 -6.80 12.11
CA ALA A 207 0.06 -7.21 13.35
C ALA A 207 -1.26 -6.46 13.49
N GLU A 208 -1.27 -5.14 13.26
CA GLU A 208 -2.47 -4.36 13.06
C GLU A 208 -3.27 -4.96 11.91
N GLU A 209 -2.79 -5.34 10.73
CA GLU A 209 -3.66 -5.87 9.65
C GLU A 209 -4.35 -7.21 9.97
N GLN A 210 -3.76 -8.01 10.85
CA GLN A 210 -4.36 -9.24 11.39
C GLN A 210 -5.13 -9.00 12.70
N GLU A 211 -4.98 -7.82 13.30
CA GLU A 211 -5.64 -7.29 14.50
C GLU A 211 -6.61 -6.11 14.17
N THR A 212 -6.74 -5.71 12.89
CA THR A 212 -7.50 -4.58 12.30
C THR A 212 -8.90 -5.03 11.91
N ALA A 213 -9.32 -6.16 12.47
CA ALA A 213 -10.71 -6.24 12.90
C ALA A 213 -10.98 -5.29 14.09
N ALA A 214 -9.96 -4.75 14.78
CA ALA A 214 -10.15 -3.90 15.96
C ALA A 214 -9.03 -2.86 16.23
N GLU A 215 -8.90 -1.84 15.37
CA GLU A 215 -8.79 -0.43 15.84
C GLU A 215 -10.15 0.25 15.65
N SER A 216 -11.15 -0.30 16.33
CA SER A 216 -12.53 0.11 16.14
C SER A 216 -12.75 1.54 16.63
N THR A 217 -13.72 2.22 16.03
CA THR A 217 -14.34 3.45 16.56
C THR A 217 -14.55 3.40 18.09
N GLU A 218 -14.76 2.22 18.66
CA GLU A 218 -14.86 1.98 20.11
C GLU A 218 -13.60 2.41 20.88
N GLN A 219 -12.41 2.08 20.38
CA GLN A 219 -11.16 2.37 21.08
C GLN A 219 -10.85 3.87 21.06
N PHE A 220 -11.10 4.54 19.93
CA PHE A 220 -11.01 6.00 19.86
C PHE A 220 -12.06 6.70 20.73
N PHE A 221 -13.26 6.11 20.81
CA PHE A 221 -14.31 6.60 21.69
C PHE A 221 -13.93 6.42 23.17
N GLU A 222 -13.31 5.31 23.56
CA GLU A 222 -12.84 5.09 24.94
C GLU A 222 -11.66 6.02 25.31
N LEU A 223 -10.78 6.34 24.36
CA LEU A 223 -9.76 7.40 24.57
C LEU A 223 -10.39 8.79 24.74
N PHE A 224 -11.45 9.10 23.98
CA PHE A 224 -12.24 10.32 24.15
C PHE A 224 -12.95 10.37 25.51
N VAL A 225 -13.58 9.26 25.94
CA VAL A 225 -14.19 9.12 27.27
C VAL A 225 -13.14 9.32 28.36
N SER A 226 -11.98 8.68 28.23
CA SER A 226 -10.86 8.82 29.17
C SER A 226 -10.35 10.26 29.25
N SER A 227 -10.23 10.97 28.13
CA SER A 227 -9.81 12.38 28.10
C SER A 227 -10.77 13.31 28.85
N LEU A 228 -12.08 13.04 28.81
CA LEU A 228 -13.10 13.85 29.51
C LEU A 228 -13.26 13.47 30.99
N THR A 229 -12.86 12.26 31.38
CA THR A 229 -13.09 11.71 32.73
C THR A 229 -11.82 11.59 33.58
N SER A 230 -10.63 11.77 33.00
CA SER A 230 -9.34 11.72 33.72
C SER A 230 -8.92 13.08 34.33
N GLY A 231 -9.57 14.18 33.95
CA GLY A 231 -9.19 15.52 34.41
C GLY A 231 -9.49 15.81 35.89
N ALA A 232 -8.67 16.64 36.54
CA ALA A 232 -8.80 17.00 37.95
C ALA A 232 -10.18 17.60 38.31
N MET A 233 -10.81 18.33 37.37
CA MET A 233 -12.17 18.86 37.55
C MET A 233 -13.22 17.74 37.67
N PHE A 234 -13.08 16.66 36.90
CA PHE A 234 -13.98 15.51 36.94
C PHE A 234 -13.76 14.68 38.21
N GLN A 235 -12.49 14.43 38.55
CA GLN A 235 -12.10 13.66 39.74
C GLN A 235 -12.53 14.33 41.06
N ASN A 236 -12.69 15.66 41.06
CA ASN A 236 -13.19 16.42 42.21
C ASN A 236 -14.72 16.38 42.38
N LEU A 237 -15.47 15.77 41.45
CA LEU A 237 -16.93 15.62 41.58
C LEU A 237 -17.27 14.51 42.59
N PRO A 238 -18.41 14.59 43.30
CA PRO A 238 -18.93 13.48 44.09
C PRO A 238 -19.16 12.22 43.24
N PRO A 239 -19.05 11.00 43.81
CA PRO A 239 -19.15 9.73 43.06
C PRO A 239 -20.42 9.59 42.20
N ASP A 240 -21.56 10.05 42.71
CA ASP A 240 -22.83 10.00 41.97
C ASP A 240 -22.82 10.91 40.73
N LYS A 241 -22.16 12.07 40.84
CA LYS A 241 -22.00 13.00 39.71
C LYS A 241 -20.96 12.52 38.71
N GLN A 242 -19.91 11.83 39.16
CA GLN A 242 -18.96 11.18 38.26
C GLN A 242 -19.65 10.12 37.41
N ARG A 243 -20.48 9.26 38.03
CA ARG A 243 -21.24 8.23 37.31
C ARG A 243 -22.20 8.82 36.26
N GLN A 244 -22.99 9.83 36.66
CA GLN A 244 -23.89 10.53 35.74
C GLN A 244 -23.15 11.21 34.59
N ALA A 245 -22.00 11.82 34.85
CA ALA A 245 -21.20 12.47 33.82
C ALA A 245 -20.55 11.44 32.87
N SER A 246 -20.05 10.31 33.36
CA SER A 246 -19.53 9.23 32.51
C SER A 246 -20.60 8.61 31.61
N GLU A 247 -21.81 8.37 32.14
CA GLU A 247 -22.95 7.90 31.35
C GLU A 247 -23.34 8.92 30.27
N HIS A 248 -23.35 10.20 30.62
CA HIS A 248 -23.64 11.26 29.67
C HIS A 248 -22.60 11.35 28.54
N VAL A 249 -21.30 11.28 28.86
CA VAL A 249 -20.23 11.27 27.84
C VAL A 249 -20.38 10.08 26.89
N ARG A 250 -20.80 8.92 27.40
CA ARG A 250 -21.06 7.73 26.57
C ARG A 250 -22.21 7.91 25.58
N THR A 251 -23.20 8.76 25.88
CA THR A 251 -24.26 9.11 24.92
C THR A 251 -23.78 9.94 23.73
N MET A 252 -22.57 10.52 23.78
CA MET A 252 -22.03 11.36 22.72
C MET A 252 -21.43 10.57 21.54
N ARG A 253 -21.43 9.23 21.62
CA ARG A 253 -20.87 8.33 20.60
C ARG A 253 -21.30 8.67 19.17
N PRO A 254 -22.59 8.89 18.85
CA PRO A 254 -23.00 9.17 17.46
C PRO A 254 -22.43 10.50 16.94
N HIS A 255 -22.25 11.48 17.82
CA HIS A 255 -21.66 12.77 17.47
C HIS A 255 -20.14 12.67 17.29
N PHE A 256 -19.49 11.85 18.12
CA PHE A 256 -18.08 11.51 17.97
C PHE A 256 -17.80 10.83 16.64
N GLU A 257 -18.57 9.80 16.30
CA GLU A 257 -18.48 9.08 15.02
C GLU A 257 -18.64 10.01 13.82
N ALA A 258 -19.59 10.95 13.89
CA ALA A 258 -19.84 11.88 12.80
C ALA A 258 -18.74 12.96 12.64
N GLU A 259 -18.05 13.36 13.69
CA GLU A 259 -16.89 14.27 13.59
C GLU A 259 -15.62 13.51 13.17
N LEU A 260 -15.48 12.26 13.61
CA LEU A 260 -14.41 11.36 13.19
C LEU A 260 -14.48 11.09 11.68
N GLY A 261 -15.69 10.93 11.13
CA GLY A 261 -15.93 10.83 9.69
C GLY A 261 -15.46 12.07 8.92
N VAL A 262 -15.82 13.27 9.39
CA VAL A 262 -15.37 14.54 8.77
C VAL A 262 -13.85 14.67 8.78
N LEU A 263 -13.19 14.27 9.87
CA LEU A 263 -11.73 14.31 9.98
C LEU A 263 -11.06 13.33 8.99
N ARG A 264 -11.63 12.14 8.83
CA ARG A 264 -11.16 11.13 7.86
C ARG A 264 -11.37 11.59 6.42
N ASP A 265 -12.52 12.16 6.10
CA ASP A 265 -12.81 12.69 4.77
C ASP A 265 -11.87 13.84 4.38
N ALA A 266 -11.49 14.69 5.33
CA ALA A 266 -10.57 15.81 5.10
C ALA A 266 -9.11 15.39 4.93
N ARG A 267 -8.71 14.24 5.49
CA ARG A 267 -7.31 13.76 5.49
C ARG A 267 -7.06 12.60 4.50
N GLY A 268 -8.11 12.12 3.84
CA GLY A 268 -8.05 10.97 2.95
C GLY A 268 -8.23 9.63 3.68
N TRP A 269 -8.68 8.63 2.92
CA TRP A 269 -8.83 7.26 3.42
C TRP A 269 -7.47 6.70 3.86
N GLY A 270 -7.38 6.21 5.11
CA GLY A 270 -6.14 5.71 5.70
C GLY A 270 -5.46 6.63 6.72
N ALA A 271 -6.07 7.79 7.06
CA ALA A 271 -5.52 8.68 8.08
C ALA A 271 -5.53 8.06 9.49
N ILE A 272 -4.36 7.90 10.09
CA ILE A 272 -4.17 7.50 11.50
C ILE A 272 -4.70 8.62 12.40
N VAL A 273 -5.62 8.27 13.30
CA VAL A 273 -6.19 9.20 14.29
C VAL A 273 -5.36 9.11 15.56
N THR A 274 -4.87 10.24 16.05
CA THR A 274 -3.97 10.33 17.21
C THR A 274 -4.67 10.93 18.43
N GLY A 275 -4.03 10.84 19.60
CA GLY A 275 -4.52 11.51 20.80
C GLY A 275 -4.60 13.05 20.68
N GLU A 276 -3.86 13.65 19.76
CA GLU A 276 -3.97 15.09 19.46
C GLU A 276 -5.25 15.40 18.68
N ASP A 277 -5.66 14.50 17.79
CA ASP A 277 -6.91 14.61 17.03
C ASP A 277 -8.13 14.51 17.95
N ILE A 278 -8.05 13.71 19.02
CA ILE A 278 -9.10 13.65 20.06
C ILE A 278 -9.27 15.02 20.73
N LYS A 279 -8.19 15.76 20.97
CA LYS A 279 -8.26 17.12 21.54
C LYS A 279 -8.92 18.11 20.58
N GLU A 280 -8.71 17.94 19.28
CA GLU A 280 -9.35 18.76 18.25
C GLU A 280 -10.82 18.40 18.05
N LEU A 281 -11.17 17.11 18.17
CA LEU A 281 -12.53 16.59 18.03
C LEU A 281 -13.42 16.97 19.22
N MET A 282 -12.87 16.98 20.44
CA MET A 282 -13.61 17.29 21.68
C MET A 282 -14.55 18.50 21.60
N PRO A 283 -14.07 19.73 21.28
CA PRO A 283 -14.94 20.89 21.22
C PRO A 283 -16.02 20.78 20.13
N LYS A 284 -15.74 20.09 19.02
CA LYS A 284 -16.69 19.91 17.90
C LYS A 284 -17.79 18.90 18.27
N VAL A 285 -17.43 17.79 18.91
CA VAL A 285 -18.37 16.77 19.39
C VAL A 285 -19.32 17.36 20.44
N MET A 286 -18.79 18.13 21.40
CA MET A 286 -19.61 18.79 22.43
C MET A 286 -20.56 19.83 21.82
N LEU A 287 -20.10 20.59 20.82
CA LEU A 287 -20.93 21.56 20.11
C LEU A 287 -22.06 20.87 19.35
N ARG A 288 -21.76 19.76 18.66
CA ARG A 288 -22.72 18.98 17.88
C ARG A 288 -23.80 18.36 18.78
N ALA A 289 -23.39 17.79 19.92
CA ALA A 289 -24.32 17.26 20.91
C ALA A 289 -25.27 18.34 21.46
N LYS A 290 -24.76 19.54 21.74
CA LYS A 290 -25.55 20.67 22.22
C LYS A 290 -26.56 21.17 21.19
N GLN A 291 -26.15 21.27 19.92
CA GLN A 291 -27.04 21.67 18.81
C GLN A 291 -28.18 20.66 18.61
N PHE A 292 -27.89 19.36 18.75
CA PHE A 292 -28.90 18.32 18.62
C PHE A 292 -29.95 18.35 19.74
N GLN A 293 -29.54 18.62 20.98
CA GLN A 293 -30.46 18.80 22.11
C GLN A 293 -31.39 20.02 21.94
N GLN A 294 -30.88 21.11 21.37
CA GLN A 294 -31.67 22.32 21.10
C GLN A 294 -32.66 22.17 19.95
N ALA A 295 -32.36 21.32 18.96
CA ALA A 295 -33.26 21.02 17.84
C ALA A 295 -34.34 19.99 18.19
N SER A 296 -34.18 19.25 19.29
CA SER A 296 -35.11 18.21 19.74
C SER A 296 -36.04 18.66 20.89
N SER A 297 -35.94 19.94 21.30
CA SER A 297 -36.74 20.57 22.35
C SER A 297 -37.72 21.58 21.77
#